data_AF-A0AAU9D591-F1
#
_entry.id   AF-A0AAU9D591-F1
#
_cell.length_a   1.000
_cell.length_b   1.000
_cell.length_c   1.000
_cell.angle_alpha   90.00
_cell.angle_beta   90.00
_cell.angle_gamma   90.00
#
_symmetry.space_group_name_H-M   'P 1'
#
loop_
_entity.id
_entity.type
_entity.pdbx_description
1 polymer ?
#
loop_
_entity_poly.entity_id
_entity_poly.type
_entity_poly.pdbx_seq_one_letter_code
_entity_poly.pdbx_strand_id
1 'polypeptide(L)'
;MGVDIFTDKDTRLDQLSREDYDRIARFAELHDPEWLSRGILPTIDYRYTSREEIEHSMDSVNLSTIDFLRDEGFKITPRPPHAIGKNGKVLDGVTNPDIYINNSEIWEIKHRAASNPGRKNGKLTFVYNSLHGGKKNFRNVYDPDKKIGTGPADKIRIILDVGPHEINATNKEIEDYIKKEMKFNNIDEVLVIYPDKSLGFYKK
;
A
#
# COMPACT_ATOMS: atom_id res chain seq x y z
N MET A 1 9.20 -20.23 -30.66
CA MET A 1 8.35 -19.35 -31.49
C MET A 1 7.57 -18.49 -30.53
N GLY A 2 7.88 -17.18 -30.48
CA GLY A 2 7.16 -16.24 -29.62
C GLY A 2 5.77 -16.02 -30.17
N VAL A 3 4.75 -16.23 -29.34
CA VAL A 3 3.40 -15.78 -29.65
C VAL A 3 3.25 -14.44 -28.95
N ASP A 4 3.27 -13.36 -29.74
CA ASP A 4 2.78 -12.05 -29.30
C ASP A 4 1.26 -12.18 -29.14
N ILE A 5 0.79 -12.33 -27.90
CA ILE A 5 -0.64 -12.56 -27.58
C ILE A 5 -1.36 -11.26 -27.19
N PHE A 6 -0.64 -10.14 -27.01
CA PHE A 6 -1.17 -9.01 -26.24
C PHE A 6 -1.27 -7.73 -27.08
N THR A 7 -2.29 -7.69 -27.93
CA THR A 7 -2.71 -6.47 -28.60
C THR A 7 -3.80 -5.79 -27.78
N ASP A 8 -3.40 -4.72 -27.09
CA ASP A 8 -4.21 -3.61 -26.56
C ASP A 8 -4.46 -3.56 -25.04
N LYS A 9 -3.90 -2.52 -24.40
CA LYS A 9 -3.86 -2.29 -22.94
C LYS A 9 -5.08 -1.53 -22.40
N ASP A 10 -5.87 -0.91 -23.29
CA ASP A 10 -7.01 -0.05 -22.95
C ASP A 10 -8.37 -0.79 -22.95
N THR A 11 -8.37 -2.10 -23.20
CA THR A 11 -9.61 -2.89 -23.35
C THR A 11 -10.25 -3.16 -21.98
N ARG A 12 -11.53 -2.79 -21.82
CA ARG A 12 -12.31 -3.12 -20.62
C ARG A 12 -12.58 -4.62 -20.56
N LEU A 13 -12.62 -5.22 -19.35
CA LEU A 13 -12.78 -6.67 -19.21
C LEU A 13 -14.11 -7.20 -19.79
N ASP A 14 -15.16 -6.39 -19.84
CA ASP A 14 -16.44 -6.71 -20.49
C ASP A 14 -16.38 -6.72 -22.03
N GLN A 15 -15.29 -6.25 -22.62
CA GLN A 15 -15.02 -6.24 -24.06
C GLN A 15 -14.09 -7.36 -24.51
N LEU A 16 -13.58 -8.16 -23.57
CA LEU A 16 -12.70 -9.29 -23.86
C LEU A 16 -13.48 -10.52 -24.32
N SER A 17 -12.76 -11.42 -25.00
CA SER A 17 -13.26 -12.77 -25.25
C SER A 17 -13.57 -13.47 -23.92
N ARG A 18 -14.53 -14.39 -23.91
CA ARG A 18 -14.91 -15.12 -22.69
C ARG A 18 -13.74 -15.90 -22.08
N GLU A 19 -12.83 -16.41 -22.91
CA GLU A 19 -11.60 -17.08 -22.46
C GLU A 19 -10.60 -16.10 -21.82
N ASP A 20 -10.43 -14.89 -22.37
CA ASP A 20 -9.53 -13.88 -21.80
C ASP A 20 -10.11 -13.29 -20.50
N TYR A 21 -11.42 -13.09 -20.44
CA TYR A 21 -12.12 -12.74 -19.21
C TYR A 21 -11.89 -13.80 -18.14
N ASP A 22 -12.15 -15.08 -18.45
CA ASP A 22 -11.93 -16.18 -17.50
C ASP A 22 -10.46 -16.30 -17.07
N ARG A 23 -9.51 -16.00 -17.95
CA ARG A 23 -8.07 -16.02 -17.62
C ARG A 23 -7.67 -14.87 -16.70
N ILE A 24 -8.16 -13.65 -16.94
CA ILE A 24 -7.89 -12.49 -16.09
C ILE A 24 -8.64 -12.58 -14.78
N ALA A 25 -9.89 -13.07 -14.79
CA ALA A 25 -10.66 -13.37 -13.59
C ALA A 25 -9.95 -14.44 -12.75
N ARG A 26 -9.43 -15.52 -13.34
CA ARG A 26 -8.59 -16.51 -12.64
C ARG A 26 -7.27 -15.93 -12.13
N PHE A 27 -6.64 -15.03 -12.89
CA PHE A 27 -5.42 -14.36 -12.45
C PHE A 27 -5.71 -13.46 -11.25
N ALA A 28 -6.77 -12.65 -11.30
CA ALA A 28 -7.27 -11.84 -10.21
C ALA A 28 -7.66 -12.73 -9.03
N GLU A 29 -8.44 -13.80 -9.20
CA GLU A 29 -8.74 -14.77 -8.14
C GLU A 29 -7.47 -15.34 -7.50
N LEU A 30 -6.51 -15.83 -8.28
CA LEU A 30 -5.27 -16.41 -7.76
C LEU A 30 -4.30 -15.40 -7.11
N HIS A 31 -4.50 -14.10 -7.33
CA HIS A 31 -3.61 -13.05 -6.84
C HIS A 31 -4.35 -11.98 -6.03
N ASP A 32 -5.65 -12.16 -5.81
CA ASP A 32 -6.50 -11.27 -5.04
C ASP A 32 -6.16 -11.46 -3.55
N PRO A 33 -5.79 -10.39 -2.84
CA PRO A 33 -5.35 -10.53 -1.48
C PRO A 33 -6.43 -11.01 -0.50
N GLU A 34 -7.73 -10.85 -0.79
CA GLU A 34 -8.82 -11.44 0.01
C GLU A 34 -8.99 -12.94 -0.27
N TRP A 35 -8.95 -13.37 -1.53
CA TRP A 35 -8.96 -14.79 -1.88
C TRP A 35 -7.77 -15.51 -1.28
N LEU A 36 -6.56 -14.98 -1.50
CA LEU A 36 -5.32 -15.55 -1.00
C LEU A 36 -5.23 -15.58 0.53
N SER A 37 -5.91 -14.65 1.22
CA SER A 37 -5.88 -14.60 2.69
C SER A 37 -7.05 -15.30 3.39
N ARG A 38 -8.20 -15.49 2.72
CA ARG A 38 -9.44 -15.97 3.36
C ARG A 38 -10.16 -17.11 2.63
N GLY A 39 -9.76 -17.46 1.40
CA GLY A 39 -10.46 -18.46 0.58
C GLY A 39 -11.89 -18.07 0.19
N ILE A 40 -12.20 -16.77 0.25
CA ILE A 40 -13.50 -16.19 -0.13
C ILE A 40 -13.32 -15.58 -1.51
N LEU A 41 -14.16 -15.99 -2.48
CA LEU A 41 -14.14 -15.45 -3.85
C LEU A 41 -14.27 -13.91 -3.79
N PRO A 42 -13.41 -13.17 -4.51
CA PRO A 42 -13.47 -11.71 -4.50
C PRO A 42 -14.87 -11.25 -4.91
N THR A 43 -15.49 -10.38 -4.11
CA THR A 43 -16.79 -9.76 -4.48
C THR A 43 -16.60 -8.51 -5.34
N ILE A 44 -15.35 -8.19 -5.67
CA ILE A 44 -14.98 -7.04 -6.50
C ILE A 44 -15.36 -7.34 -7.95
N ASP A 45 -16.26 -6.52 -8.47
CA ASP A 45 -16.69 -6.59 -9.86
C ASP A 45 -15.68 -5.88 -10.77
N TYR A 46 -14.70 -6.64 -11.26
CA TYR A 46 -13.66 -6.14 -12.17
C TYR A 46 -14.15 -5.88 -13.59
N ARG A 47 -15.42 -6.15 -13.93
CA ARG A 47 -15.94 -6.03 -15.32
C ARG A 47 -15.68 -4.66 -15.97
N TYR A 48 -15.48 -3.62 -15.17
CA TYR A 48 -15.31 -2.25 -15.64
C TYR A 48 -13.93 -1.65 -15.39
N THR A 49 -12.99 -2.41 -14.83
CA THR A 49 -11.61 -1.97 -14.52
C THR A 49 -10.69 -2.39 -15.66
N SER A 50 -9.79 -1.50 -16.09
CA SER A 50 -8.83 -1.85 -17.15
C SER A 50 -7.75 -2.80 -16.63
N ARG A 51 -7.12 -3.56 -17.53
CA ARG A 51 -6.00 -4.44 -17.17
C ARG A 51 -4.85 -3.65 -16.53
N GLU A 52 -4.51 -2.50 -17.11
CA GLU A 52 -3.46 -1.63 -16.57
C GLU A 52 -3.84 -1.11 -15.18
N GLU A 53 -5.11 -0.78 -14.91
CA GLU A 53 -5.56 -0.40 -13.57
C GLU A 53 -5.44 -1.57 -12.57
N ILE A 54 -5.72 -2.81 -12.97
CA ILE A 54 -5.54 -4.00 -12.12
C ILE A 54 -4.05 -4.23 -11.87
N GLU A 55 -3.22 -4.29 -12.90
CA GLU A 55 -1.78 -4.51 -12.77
C GLU A 55 -1.11 -3.36 -11.98
N HIS A 56 -1.48 -2.10 -12.23
CA HIS A 56 -0.96 -0.93 -11.52
C HIS A 56 -1.46 -0.86 -10.07
N SER A 57 -2.70 -1.31 -9.79
CA SER A 57 -3.19 -1.45 -8.42
C SER A 57 -2.40 -2.49 -7.63
N MET A 58 -1.96 -3.56 -8.29
CA MET A 58 -1.14 -4.62 -7.71
C MET A 58 0.34 -4.21 -7.59
N ASP A 59 0.84 -3.35 -8.48
CA ASP A 59 2.16 -2.71 -8.35
C ASP A 59 2.21 -1.67 -7.22
N SER A 60 1.06 -1.03 -6.89
CA SER A 60 0.98 0.01 -5.86
C SER A 60 0.97 -0.54 -4.42
N VAL A 61 0.46 -1.76 -4.23
CA VAL A 61 0.47 -2.45 -2.95
C VAL A 61 1.72 -3.30 -2.90
N ASN A 62 2.74 -2.87 -2.14
CA ASN A 62 4.00 -3.60 -2.11
C ASN A 62 3.84 -4.95 -1.39
N LEU A 63 3.49 -5.97 -2.16
CA LEU A 63 3.18 -7.32 -1.70
C LEU A 63 4.32 -7.89 -0.85
N SER A 64 5.58 -7.57 -1.17
CA SER A 64 6.74 -8.04 -0.40
C SER A 64 6.75 -7.56 1.06
N THR A 65 6.24 -6.35 1.33
CA THR A 65 6.09 -5.85 2.70
C THR A 65 4.89 -6.48 3.40
N ILE A 66 3.79 -6.69 2.68
CA ILE A 66 2.61 -7.35 3.23
C ILE A 66 2.91 -8.80 3.59
N ASP A 67 3.58 -9.53 2.70
CA ASP A 67 3.96 -10.92 2.92
C ASP A 67 4.92 -11.05 4.10
N PHE A 68 5.95 -10.20 4.16
CA PHE A 68 6.85 -10.14 5.31
C PHE A 68 6.09 -9.90 6.62
N LEU A 69 5.17 -8.95 6.67
CA LEU A 69 4.40 -8.68 7.88
C LEU A 69 3.41 -9.82 8.21
N ARG A 70 2.87 -10.53 7.21
CA ARG A 70 2.04 -11.73 7.46
C ARG A 70 2.87 -12.85 8.06
N ASP A 71 4.10 -13.07 7.57
CA ASP A 71 5.04 -14.04 8.11
C ASP A 71 5.42 -13.72 9.57
N GLU A 72 5.52 -12.43 9.90
CA GLU A 72 5.70 -11.92 11.26
C GLU A 72 4.41 -11.96 12.12
N GLY A 73 3.32 -12.54 11.59
CA GLY A 73 2.08 -12.83 12.31
C GLY A 73 1.03 -11.71 12.30
N PHE A 74 1.21 -10.65 11.51
CA PHE A 74 0.22 -9.59 11.39
C PHE A 74 -0.96 -10.01 10.52
N LYS A 75 -2.19 -9.74 10.99
CA LYS A 75 -3.40 -9.92 10.19
C LYS A 75 -3.61 -8.70 9.29
N ILE A 76 -3.19 -8.80 8.04
CA ILE A 76 -3.27 -7.72 7.05
C ILE A 76 -4.41 -7.94 6.07
N THR A 77 -5.24 -6.92 5.91
CA THR A 77 -6.26 -6.85 4.85
C THR A 77 -5.97 -5.62 3.99
N PRO A 78 -5.63 -5.78 2.69
CA PRO A 78 -5.43 -4.64 1.81
C PRO A 78 -6.70 -3.82 1.64
N ARG A 79 -6.53 -2.53 1.38
CA ARG A 79 -7.62 -1.63 1.04
C ARG A 79 -7.72 -1.53 -0.48
N PRO A 80 -8.88 -1.09 -1.03
CA PRO A 80 -8.99 -0.82 -2.45
C PRO A 80 -7.88 0.13 -2.91
N PRO A 81 -7.43 0.10 -4.17
CA PRO A 81 -6.37 0.98 -4.65
C PRO A 81 -6.82 2.44 -4.81
N HIS A 82 -8.12 2.65 -5.04
CA HIS A 82 -8.70 3.96 -5.27
C HIS A 82 -9.93 4.21 -4.39
N ALA A 83 -10.14 5.48 -4.03
CA ALA A 83 -11.35 5.91 -3.34
C ALA A 83 -12.49 6.04 -4.37
N ILE A 84 -13.25 4.97 -4.60
CA ILE A 84 -14.32 4.93 -5.61
C ILE A 84 -15.69 5.26 -4.98
N GLY A 85 -16.34 6.32 -5.46
CA GLY A 85 -17.67 6.71 -5.02
C GLY A 85 -18.78 5.74 -5.40
N LYS A 86 -19.99 5.95 -4.87
CA LYS A 86 -21.18 5.16 -5.24
C LYS A 86 -21.52 5.18 -6.73
N ASN A 87 -21.06 6.20 -7.44
CA ASN A 87 -21.21 6.36 -8.89
C ASN A 87 -20.13 5.64 -9.72
N GLY A 88 -19.22 4.88 -9.08
CA GLY A 88 -18.15 4.17 -9.75
C GLY A 88 -16.97 5.05 -10.20
N LYS A 89 -16.91 6.32 -9.78
CA LYS A 89 -15.82 7.24 -10.13
C LYS A 89 -14.87 7.48 -8.96
N VAL A 90 -13.60 7.77 -9.26
CA VAL A 90 -12.61 8.20 -8.26
C VAL A 90 -13.09 9.49 -7.58
N LEU A 91 -12.98 9.54 -6.25
CA LEU A 91 -13.32 10.70 -5.44
C LEU A 91 -12.14 11.64 -5.33
N ASP A 92 -12.30 12.85 -5.87
CA ASP A 92 -11.29 13.90 -5.76
C ASP A 92 -11.10 14.34 -4.29
N GLY A 93 -9.84 14.51 -3.88
CA GLY A 93 -9.48 15.00 -2.55
C GLY A 93 -9.73 14.00 -1.40
N VAL A 94 -10.11 12.76 -1.72
CA VAL A 94 -10.20 11.66 -0.75
C VAL A 94 -8.91 10.86 -0.79
N THR A 95 -8.31 10.62 0.36
CA THR A 95 -7.09 9.85 0.52
C THR A 95 -7.40 8.42 0.92
N ASN A 96 -6.57 7.47 0.52
CA ASN A 96 -6.85 6.06 0.73
C ASN A 96 -5.59 5.33 1.15
N PRO A 97 -5.34 5.22 2.47
CA PRO A 97 -4.22 4.44 2.98
C PRO A 97 -4.30 2.98 2.55
N ASP A 98 -3.16 2.31 2.55
CA ASP A 98 -2.98 1.06 1.78
C ASP A 98 -3.62 -0.17 2.42
N ILE A 99 -3.60 -0.28 3.75
CA ILE A 99 -4.00 -1.53 4.42
C ILE A 99 -4.76 -1.32 5.73
N TYR A 100 -5.42 -2.39 6.17
CA TYR A 100 -5.81 -2.61 7.55
C TYR A 100 -4.88 -3.62 8.23
N ILE A 101 -4.46 -3.33 9.47
CA ILE A 101 -3.92 -4.31 10.40
C ILE A 101 -4.98 -4.65 11.44
N ASN A 102 -5.08 -5.93 11.82
CA ASN A 102 -6.06 -6.44 12.79
C ASN A 102 -7.50 -6.07 12.43
N ASN A 103 -7.79 -6.05 11.12
CA ASN A 103 -9.11 -5.78 10.52
C ASN A 103 -9.74 -4.41 10.84
N SER A 104 -9.03 -3.48 11.49
CA SER A 104 -9.64 -2.20 11.90
C SER A 104 -8.66 -1.02 11.91
N GLU A 105 -7.36 -1.27 12.05
CA GLU A 105 -6.38 -0.21 12.13
C GLU A 105 -5.90 0.15 10.73
N ILE A 106 -6.10 1.39 10.32
CA ILE A 106 -5.68 1.87 9.00
C ILE A 106 -4.20 2.24 9.05
N TRP A 107 -3.42 1.71 8.11
CA TRP A 107 -1.98 1.96 7.97
C TRP A 107 -1.63 2.36 6.54
N GLU A 108 -0.64 3.24 6.44
CA GLU A 108 0.00 3.63 5.17
C GLU A 108 1.37 3.00 5.09
N ILE A 109 1.69 2.36 3.98
CA ILE A 109 3.00 1.79 3.69
C ILE A 109 3.84 2.82 2.92
N LYS A 110 5.07 3.01 3.37
CA LYS A 110 6.08 3.81 2.68
C LYS A 110 7.37 3.04 2.54
N HIS A 111 7.99 3.21 1.38
CA HIS A 111 9.29 2.63 1.08
C HIS A 111 10.32 3.73 0.90
N ARG A 112 11.57 3.42 1.20
CA ARG A 112 12.68 4.21 0.67
C ARG A 112 12.71 4.05 -0.86
N ALA A 113 12.61 5.15 -1.59
CA ALA A 113 12.86 5.15 -3.03
C ALA A 113 14.30 4.68 -3.32
N ALA A 114 14.48 3.82 -4.32
CA ALA A 114 15.80 3.29 -4.71
C ALA A 114 16.82 4.39 -5.06
N SER A 115 16.35 5.52 -5.59
CA SER A 115 17.16 6.70 -5.92
C SER A 115 17.56 7.56 -4.72
N ASN A 116 17.10 7.23 -3.51
CA ASN A 116 17.37 8.01 -2.31
C ASN A 116 18.64 7.47 -1.63
N PRO A 117 19.73 8.27 -1.52
CA PRO A 117 21.03 7.82 -1.03
C PRO A 117 21.06 7.46 0.47
N GLY A 118 19.91 7.33 1.13
CA GLY A 118 19.77 7.07 2.56
C GLY A 118 20.10 8.29 3.43
N ARG A 119 21.12 9.07 3.07
CA ARG A 119 21.57 10.26 3.81
C ARG A 119 21.91 11.43 2.87
N LYS A 120 21.42 12.62 3.19
CA LYS A 120 21.83 13.88 2.53
C LYS A 120 22.15 14.92 3.60
N ASN A 121 23.37 15.48 3.57
CA ASN A 121 23.86 16.46 4.56
C ASN A 121 23.69 15.97 6.01
N GLY A 122 24.02 14.70 6.28
CA GLY A 122 23.89 14.09 7.61
C GLY A 122 22.45 13.76 8.05
N LYS A 123 21.43 14.05 7.22
CA LYS A 123 20.02 13.78 7.53
C LYS A 123 19.53 12.54 6.80
N LEU A 124 18.73 11.72 7.49
CA LEU A 124 18.01 10.59 6.90
C LEU A 124 16.77 11.08 6.14
N THR A 125 17.01 11.67 4.96
CA THR A 125 15.97 12.34 4.17
C THR A 125 14.84 11.40 3.74
N PHE A 126 15.11 10.09 3.61
CA PHE A 126 14.06 9.11 3.32
C PHE A 126 13.06 9.00 4.47
N VAL A 127 13.50 8.98 5.74
CA VAL A 127 12.60 8.93 6.89
C VAL A 127 11.69 10.15 6.89
N TYR A 128 12.26 11.34 6.74
CA TYR A 128 11.48 12.58 6.64
C TYR A 128 10.47 12.53 5.49
N ASN A 129 10.91 12.20 4.27
CA ASN A 129 10.04 12.18 3.09
C ASN A 129 8.92 11.15 3.22
N SER A 130 9.22 9.96 3.72
CA SER A 130 8.24 8.89 3.92
C SER A 130 7.22 9.27 4.97
N LEU A 131 7.65 9.72 6.15
CA LEU A 131 6.74 10.08 7.25
C LEU A 131 5.92 11.34 6.91
N HIS A 132 6.55 12.37 6.34
CA HIS A 132 5.86 13.57 5.90
C HIS A 132 4.92 13.33 4.71
N GLY A 133 5.27 12.42 3.80
CA GLY A 133 4.43 12.01 2.69
C GLY A 133 3.24 11.18 3.17
N GLY A 134 3.50 10.15 3.97
CA GLY A 134 2.48 9.23 4.46
C GLY A 134 1.41 9.89 5.31
N LYS A 135 1.77 10.86 6.16
CA LYS A 135 0.77 11.59 6.96
C LYS A 135 -0.30 12.31 6.11
N LYS A 136 0.02 12.68 4.86
CA LYS A 136 -0.93 13.36 3.98
C LYS A 136 -2.11 12.46 3.62
N ASN A 137 -1.91 11.14 3.64
CA ASN A 137 -2.94 10.14 3.31
C ASN A 137 -3.97 9.94 4.42
N PHE A 138 -3.81 10.62 5.56
CA PHE A 138 -4.74 10.58 6.69
C PHE A 138 -5.59 11.85 6.83
N ARG A 139 -5.60 12.73 5.82
CA ARG A 139 -6.32 14.01 5.87
C ARG A 139 -7.81 13.91 5.53
N ASN A 140 -8.20 12.97 4.67
CA ASN A 140 -9.58 12.73 4.29
C ASN A 140 -9.76 11.26 3.90
N VAL A 141 -9.76 10.38 4.90
CA VAL A 141 -9.65 8.94 4.67
C VAL A 141 -10.92 8.36 4.05
N TYR A 142 -10.72 7.49 3.07
CA TYR A 142 -11.80 6.77 2.41
C TYR A 142 -12.43 5.70 3.32
N ASP A 143 -13.76 5.64 3.35
CA ASP A 143 -14.53 4.54 3.93
C ASP A 143 -15.08 3.67 2.77
N PRO A 144 -14.56 2.45 2.57
CA PRO A 144 -14.94 1.61 1.44
C PRO A 144 -16.38 1.11 1.52
N ASP A 145 -16.92 0.93 2.72
CA ASP A 145 -18.30 0.45 2.93
C ASP A 145 -19.30 1.56 2.60
N LYS A 146 -19.01 2.79 3.03
CA LYS A 146 -19.87 3.95 2.76
C LYS A 146 -19.60 4.59 1.41
N LYS A 147 -18.45 4.31 0.79
CA LYS A 147 -17.95 4.89 -0.46
C LYS A 147 -17.84 6.42 -0.43
N ILE A 148 -17.30 6.96 0.66
CA ILE A 148 -17.12 8.42 0.89
C ILE A 148 -15.81 8.70 1.62
N GLY A 149 -15.35 9.95 1.59
CA GLY A 149 -14.34 10.44 2.53
C GLY A 149 -14.95 10.75 3.89
N THR A 150 -14.26 10.40 4.98
CA THR A 150 -14.73 10.60 6.36
C THR A 150 -14.03 11.73 7.09
N GLY A 151 -13.16 12.48 6.41
CA GLY A 151 -12.32 13.49 7.04
C GLY A 151 -11.02 12.90 7.64
N PRO A 152 -10.32 13.68 8.48
CA PRO A 152 -9.05 13.26 9.05
C PRO A 152 -9.19 12.00 9.91
N ALA A 153 -8.19 11.12 9.89
CA ALA A 153 -8.15 9.98 10.79
C ALA A 153 -7.77 10.40 12.22
N ASP A 154 -8.32 9.71 13.22
CA ASP A 154 -7.99 9.93 14.63
C ASP A 154 -6.53 9.57 14.97
N LYS A 155 -5.95 8.64 14.20
CA LYS A 155 -4.57 8.19 14.35
C LYS A 155 -3.88 8.12 13.01
N ILE A 156 -2.63 8.58 12.98
CA ILE A 156 -1.74 8.47 11.84
C ILE A 156 -0.76 7.32 12.11
N ARG A 157 -0.87 6.26 11.32
CA ARG A 157 -0.04 5.06 11.46
C ARG A 157 0.70 4.76 10.16
N ILE A 158 2.02 4.62 10.22
CA ILE A 158 2.85 4.45 9.03
C ILE A 158 3.74 3.20 9.19
N ILE A 159 3.74 2.35 8.17
CA ILE A 159 4.74 1.30 7.98
C ILE A 159 5.85 1.91 7.12
N LEU A 160 7.08 1.90 7.62
CA LEU A 160 8.25 2.34 6.88
C LEU A 160 9.15 1.14 6.59
N ASP A 161 9.14 0.71 5.34
CA ASP A 161 10.10 -0.26 4.84
C ASP A 161 11.36 0.45 4.34
N VAL A 162 12.45 0.19 5.04
CA VAL A 162 13.75 0.80 4.81
C VAL A 162 14.46 0.17 3.59
N GLY A 163 14.11 -1.07 3.26
CA GLY A 163 14.68 -1.86 2.19
C GLY A 163 16.11 -2.36 2.46
N PRO A 164 16.58 -3.38 1.71
CA PRO A 164 17.81 -4.13 2.01
C PRO A 164 19.13 -3.40 1.64
N HIS A 165 19.08 -2.26 0.96
CA HIS A 165 20.30 -1.65 0.41
C HIS A 165 21.01 -0.70 1.37
N GLU A 166 22.34 -0.80 1.43
CA GLU A 166 23.35 0.17 1.91
C GLU A 166 22.81 1.52 2.40
N ILE A 167 22.19 1.52 3.58
CA ILE A 167 22.01 2.76 4.32
C ILE A 167 23.25 2.88 5.18
N ASN A 168 24.02 3.93 4.95
CA ASN A 168 25.09 4.33 5.87
C ASN A 168 24.48 4.96 7.13
N ALA A 169 23.67 4.19 7.84
CA ALA A 169 23.05 4.50 9.12
C ALA A 169 22.72 3.21 9.85
N THR A 170 22.99 3.19 11.15
CA THR A 170 22.60 2.10 12.03
C THR A 170 21.09 2.10 12.28
N ASN A 171 20.51 0.95 12.68
CA ASN A 171 19.10 0.88 13.11
C ASN A 171 18.81 1.90 14.23
N LYS A 172 19.78 2.16 15.11
CA LYS A 172 19.64 3.14 16.19
C LYS A 172 19.56 4.59 15.67
N GLU A 173 20.37 4.96 14.69
CA GLU A 173 20.27 6.27 14.03
C GLU A 173 18.93 6.44 13.30
N ILE A 174 18.44 5.38 12.66
CA ILE A 174 17.12 5.36 12.00
C ILE A 174 16.01 5.55 13.03
N GLU A 175 16.03 4.78 14.12
CA GLU A 175 15.09 4.89 15.24
C GLU A 175 15.03 6.32 15.81
N ASP A 176 16.19 6.89 16.15
CA ASP A 176 16.25 8.21 16.78
C ASP A 176 15.70 9.29 15.84
N TYR A 177 15.94 9.15 14.54
CA TYR A 177 15.36 10.04 13.53
C TYR A 177 13.85 9.84 13.37
N ILE A 178 13.35 8.60 13.38
CA ILE A 178 11.91 8.31 13.33
C ILE A 178 11.20 8.93 14.52
N LYS A 179 11.67 8.68 15.75
CA LYS A 179 11.06 9.22 16.98
C LYS A 179 11.01 10.75 16.96
N LYS A 180 12.08 11.39 16.46
CA LYS A 180 12.12 12.83 16.25
C LYS A 180 11.05 13.27 15.25
N GLU A 181 11.00 12.66 14.08
CA GLU A 181 10.04 13.01 13.02
C GLU A 181 8.58 12.73 13.41
N MET A 182 8.31 11.68 14.19
CA MET A 182 6.98 11.39 14.74
C MET A 182 6.47 12.56 15.59
N LYS A 183 7.34 13.09 16.47
CA LYS A 183 7.00 14.26 17.31
C LYS A 183 6.74 15.51 16.47
N PHE A 184 7.58 15.79 15.48
CA PHE A 184 7.44 16.97 14.61
C PHE A 184 6.23 16.89 13.66
N ASN A 185 5.88 15.69 13.20
CA ASN A 185 4.82 15.50 12.20
C ASN A 185 3.48 15.05 12.79
N ASN A 186 3.39 14.90 14.11
CA ASN A 186 2.23 14.38 14.83
C ASN A 186 1.78 13.01 14.32
N ILE A 187 2.72 12.07 14.24
CA ILE A 187 2.47 10.68 13.87
C ILE A 187 2.37 9.85 15.14
N ASP A 188 1.30 9.06 15.25
CA ASP A 188 0.98 8.32 16.47
C ASP A 188 1.77 7.03 16.56
N GLU A 189 1.85 6.28 15.45
CA GLU A 189 2.45 4.94 15.42
C GLU A 189 3.30 4.75 14.15
N VAL A 190 4.49 4.18 14.31
CA VAL A 190 5.37 3.78 13.19
C VAL A 190 5.82 2.35 13.41
N LEU A 191 5.54 1.49 12.43
CA LEU A 191 6.16 0.18 12.30
C LEU A 191 7.27 0.30 11.28
N VAL A 192 8.50 -0.08 11.62
CA VAL A 192 9.64 -0.02 10.73
C VAL A 192 10.11 -1.43 10.40
N ILE A 193 10.43 -1.67 9.13
CA ILE A 193 11.13 -2.86 8.67
C ILE A 193 12.56 -2.43 8.35
N TYR A 194 13.50 -2.84 9.20
CA TYR A 194 14.92 -2.47 9.07
C TYR A 194 15.61 -3.21 7.90
N PRO A 195 16.79 -2.75 7.46
CA PRO A 195 17.55 -3.41 6.40
C PRO A 195 17.87 -4.89 6.70
N ASP A 196 18.07 -5.22 7.98
CA ASP A 196 18.33 -6.58 8.48
C ASP A 196 17.05 -7.42 8.65
N LYS A 197 15.91 -6.92 8.18
CA LYS A 197 14.58 -7.52 8.33
C LYS A 197 14.11 -7.65 9.78
N SER A 198 14.73 -6.96 10.73
CA SER A 198 14.14 -6.80 12.06
C SER A 198 13.00 -5.78 12.05
N LEU A 199 12.06 -5.95 12.98
CA LEU A 199 10.95 -5.02 13.18
C LEU A 199 11.22 -4.04 14.33
N GLY A 200 10.89 -2.78 14.11
CA GLY A 200 10.80 -1.76 15.16
C GLY A 200 9.39 -1.22 15.27
N PHE A 201 8.81 -1.16 16.47
CA PHE A 201 7.50 -0.56 16.70
C PHE A 201 7.61 0.63 17.65
N TYR A 202 7.18 1.80 17.16
CA TYR A 202 7.27 3.07 17.88
C TYR A 202 5.90 3.70 18.04
N LYS A 203 5.59 4.11 19.27
CA LYS A 203 4.34 4.77 19.63
C LYS A 203 4.62 6.05 20.40
N LYS A 204 3.86 7.11 20.09
CA LYS A 204 3.89 8.40 20.79
C LYS A 204 3.19 8.34 22.14
#